data_AF-A0A9P1HBL6-F1
#
_entry.id   AF-A0A9P1HBL6-F1
#
_cell.length_a   1.000
_cell.length_b   1.000
_cell.length_c   1.000
_cell.angle_alpha   90.00
_cell.angle_beta   90.00
_cell.angle_gamma   90.00
#
_symmetry.space_group_name_H-M   'P 1'
#
loop_
_entity.id
_entity.type
_entity.pdbx_description
1 polymer ?
#
loop_
_entity_poly.entity_id
_entity_poly.type
_entity_poly.pdbx_seq_one_letter_code
_entity_poly.pdbx_strand_id
1 'polypeptide(L)'
;MVVDKAYYDLLGVEPGATDIEIKKGYRKAAIIHHPDKNPDDPSASAKFQEIGEAYQVLSDPQLRAAYDKYGKESARPSEGFVDPAEFFTSIFGGDAFIDWIGEISIMKDLTAAMEIAMQGELEEGSEGEFPELRRP
;
A
#
# COMPACT_ATOMS: atom_id res chain seq x y z
N MET A 1 -16.18 10.56 -24.93
CA MET A 1 -14.91 11.13 -24.43
C MET A 1 -15.14 11.54 -23.00
N VAL A 2 -14.25 11.15 -22.09
CA VAL A 2 -14.30 11.60 -20.70
C VAL A 2 -13.70 13.00 -20.62
N VAL A 3 -14.31 13.88 -19.82
CA VAL A 3 -13.82 15.27 -19.65
C VAL A 3 -12.50 15.28 -18.88
N ASP A 4 -12.34 14.38 -17.91
CA ASP A 4 -11.16 14.29 -17.07
C ASP A 4 -10.67 12.84 -16.96
N LYS A 5 -9.35 12.64 -17.05
CA LYS A 5 -8.70 11.32 -16.97
C LYS A 5 -7.90 11.11 -15.68
N ALA A 6 -7.83 12.10 -14.79
CA ALA A 6 -6.99 12.03 -13.60
C ALA A 6 -7.29 10.82 -12.71
N TYR A 7 -8.57 10.54 -12.42
CA TYR A 7 -8.95 9.36 -11.62
C TYR A 7 -8.64 8.04 -12.33
N TYR A 8 -8.75 7.99 -13.65
CA TYR A 8 -8.41 6.81 -14.43
C TYR A 8 -6.89 6.57 -14.43
N ASP A 9 -6.10 7.64 -14.57
CA ASP A 9 -4.64 7.61 -14.55
C ASP A 9 -4.08 7.20 -13.18
N LEU A 10 -4.67 7.73 -12.10
CA LEU A 10 -4.34 7.36 -10.71
C LEU A 10 -4.55 5.87 -10.42
N LEU A 11 -5.60 5.27 -11.01
CA LEU A 11 -5.86 3.83 -10.89
C LEU A 11 -5.11 2.98 -11.94
N GLY A 12 -4.48 3.63 -12.92
CA GLY A 12 -3.78 2.98 -14.03
C GLY A 12 -4.71 2.20 -14.97
N VAL A 13 -5.94 2.69 -15.18
CA VAL A 13 -6.97 2.04 -16.01
C VAL A 13 -7.46 2.98 -17.11
N GLU A 14 -8.00 2.44 -18.20
CA GLU A 14 -8.51 3.26 -19.30
C GLU A 14 -9.93 3.82 -19.02
N PRO A 15 -10.26 4.99 -19.58
CA PRO A 15 -11.61 5.55 -19.54
C PRO A 15 -12.57 4.67 -20.35
N GLY A 16 -13.28 3.80 -19.66
CA GLY A 16 -14.07 2.70 -20.23
C GLY A 16 -13.87 1.36 -19.52
N ALA A 17 -12.89 1.29 -18.61
CA ALA A 17 -12.64 0.14 -17.76
C ALA A 17 -13.91 -0.33 -17.03
N THR A 18 -14.07 -1.64 -16.94
CA THR A 18 -15.16 -2.27 -16.17
C THR A 18 -14.97 -2.06 -14.67
N ASP A 19 -16.04 -2.23 -13.88
CA ASP A 19 -15.99 -2.13 -12.42
C ASP A 19 -14.93 -3.07 -11.81
N ILE A 20 -14.75 -4.23 -12.44
CA ILE A 20 -13.74 -5.22 -12.05
C ILE A 20 -12.32 -4.68 -12.28
N GLU A 21 -12.08 -4.03 -13.42
CA GLU A 21 -10.78 -3.44 -13.74
C GLU A 21 -10.47 -2.25 -12.83
N ILE A 22 -11.46 -1.40 -12.55
CA ILE A 22 -11.33 -0.28 -11.61
C ILE A 22 -10.97 -0.80 -10.21
N LYS A 23 -11.67 -1.83 -9.74
CA LYS A 23 -11.39 -2.46 -8.44
C LYS A 23 -9.98 -3.06 -8.39
N LYS A 24 -9.53 -3.71 -9.47
CA LYS A 24 -8.16 -4.24 -9.58
C LYS A 24 -7.11 -3.13 -9.63
N GLY A 25 -7.37 -2.06 -10.37
CA GLY A 25 -6.50 -0.88 -10.47
C GLY A 25 -6.31 -0.21 -9.12
N TYR A 26 -7.41 0.04 -8.41
CA TYR A 26 -7.40 0.56 -7.04
C TYR A 26 -6.58 -0.32 -6.10
N ARG A 27 -6.83 -1.64 -6.13
CA ARG A 27 -6.10 -2.59 -5.31
C ARG A 27 -4.58 -2.50 -5.54
N LYS A 28 -4.16 -2.38 -6.80
CA LYS A 28 -2.75 -2.29 -7.17
C LYS A 28 -2.14 -0.94 -6.77
N ALA A 29 -2.84 0.16 -7.07
CA ALA A 29 -2.39 1.51 -6.76
C ALA A 29 -2.26 1.74 -5.24
N ALA A 30 -3.25 1.28 -4.46
CA ALA A 30 -3.25 1.36 -3.00
C ALA A 30 -2.04 0.64 -2.37
N ILE A 31 -1.61 -0.49 -2.92
CA ILE A 31 -0.42 -1.24 -2.45
C ILE A 31 0.87 -0.51 -2.83
N ILE A 32 0.96 0.00 -4.06
CA ILE A 32 2.17 0.68 -4.55
C ILE A 32 2.41 1.97 -3.76
N HIS A 33 1.34 2.72 -3.48
CA HIS A 33 1.39 4.03 -2.81
C HIS A 33 1.07 3.96 -1.31
N HIS A 34 1.07 2.78 -0.71
CA HIS A 34 0.80 2.64 0.72
C HIS A 34 1.89 3.37 1.54
N PRO A 35 1.51 4.15 2.57
CA PRO A 35 2.48 4.89 3.40
C PRO A 35 3.48 3.97 4.11
N ASP A 36 3.08 2.74 4.48
CA ASP A 36 3.98 1.75 5.11
C ASP A 36 5.13 1.31 4.19
N LYS A 37 4.88 1.25 2.86
CA LYS A 37 5.92 0.91 1.86
C LYS A 37 6.73 2.12 1.42
N ASN A 38 6.23 3.33 1.68
CA ASN A 38 6.85 4.59 1.28
C ASN A 38 6.95 5.55 2.49
N PRO A 39 7.56 5.13 3.62
CA PRO A 39 7.59 5.94 4.84
C PRO A 39 8.40 7.24 4.66
N ASP A 40 9.34 7.25 3.73
CA ASP A 40 10.19 8.41 3.40
C ASP A 40 9.56 9.38 2.40
N ASP A 41 8.44 9.02 1.76
CA ASP A 41 7.76 9.87 0.78
C ASP A 41 6.56 10.59 1.42
N PRO A 42 6.67 11.88 1.80
CA PRO A 42 5.56 12.61 2.40
C PRO A 42 4.38 12.79 1.43
N SER A 43 4.60 12.56 0.13
CA SER A 43 3.57 12.61 -0.89
C SER A 43 2.78 11.29 -1.02
N ALA A 44 3.21 10.20 -0.37
CA ALA A 44 2.53 8.91 -0.39
C ALA A 44 1.15 9.01 0.26
N SER A 45 1.02 9.75 1.37
CA SER A 45 -0.26 9.99 2.03
C SER A 45 -1.23 10.75 1.12
N ALA A 46 -0.77 11.82 0.46
CA ALA A 46 -1.59 12.59 -0.48
C ALA A 46 -2.02 11.73 -1.69
N LYS A 47 -1.10 10.96 -2.28
CA LYS A 47 -1.41 10.05 -3.40
C LYS A 47 -2.40 8.97 -3.00
N PHE A 48 -2.21 8.36 -1.83
CA PHE A 48 -3.14 7.36 -1.30
C PHE A 48 -4.54 7.96 -1.13
N GLN A 49 -4.60 9.24 -0.71
CA GLN A 49 -5.85 9.97 -0.60
C GLN A 49 -6.53 10.13 -1.96
N GLU A 50 -5.79 10.61 -2.96
CA GLU A 50 -6.28 10.78 -4.33
C GLU A 50 -6.74 9.45 -4.96
N ILE A 51 -6.05 8.35 -4.68
CA ILE A 51 -6.38 6.99 -5.15
C ILE A 51 -7.72 6.52 -4.55
N GLY A 52 -7.96 6.79 -3.27
CA GLY A 52 -9.22 6.46 -2.60
C GLY A 52 -10.39 7.31 -3.08
N GLU A 53 -10.18 8.62 -3.27
CA GLU A 53 -11.16 9.52 -3.88
C GLU A 53 -11.52 9.05 -5.30
N ALA A 54 -10.51 8.71 -6.12
CA ALA A 54 -10.70 8.17 -7.47
C ALA A 54 -11.57 6.91 -7.46
N TYR A 55 -11.33 5.97 -6.54
CA TYR A 55 -12.12 4.75 -6.46
C TYR A 55 -13.53 4.99 -5.94
N GLN A 56 -13.75 5.87 -4.95
CA GLN A 56 -15.10 6.22 -4.49
C GLN A 56 -15.96 6.81 -5.62
N VAL A 57 -15.36 7.62 -6.51
CA VAL A 57 -16.05 8.19 -7.67
C VAL A 57 -16.25 7.14 -8.77
N LEU A 58 -15.21 6.39 -9.12
CA LEU A 58 -15.23 5.48 -10.27
C LEU A 58 -15.94 4.15 -9.99
N SER A 59 -16.07 3.75 -8.72
CA SER A 59 -16.80 2.54 -8.32
C SER A 59 -18.32 2.72 -8.30
N ASP A 60 -18.82 3.96 -8.16
CA ASP A 60 -20.24 4.24 -8.27
C ASP A 60 -20.60 4.68 -9.70
N PRO A 61 -21.52 4.00 -10.39
CA PRO A 61 -21.83 4.31 -11.78
C PRO A 61 -22.49 5.68 -11.96
N GLN A 62 -23.18 6.24 -10.95
CA GLN A 62 -23.74 7.59 -11.03
C GLN A 62 -22.66 8.64 -10.87
N LEU A 63 -21.77 8.49 -9.88
CA LEU A 63 -20.64 9.41 -9.67
C LEU A 63 -19.67 9.35 -10.84
N ARG A 64 -19.38 8.16 -11.36
CA ARG A 64 -18.58 7.97 -12.56
C ARG A 64 -19.19 8.66 -13.77
N ALA A 65 -20.50 8.50 -14.00
CA ALA A 65 -21.16 9.17 -15.12
C ALA A 65 -21.13 10.70 -14.96
N ALA A 66 -21.26 11.21 -13.73
CA ALA A 66 -21.11 12.63 -13.44
C ALA A 66 -19.67 13.11 -13.70
N TYR A 67 -18.68 12.32 -13.29
CA TYR A 67 -17.25 12.59 -13.53
C TYR A 67 -16.91 12.62 -15.01
N ASP A 68 -17.35 11.61 -15.76
CA ASP A 68 -17.10 11.49 -17.19
C ASP A 68 -17.70 12.66 -17.97
N LYS A 69 -18.83 13.20 -17.51
CA LYS A 69 -19.60 14.24 -18.19
C LYS A 69 -19.24 15.67 -17.76
N TYR A 70 -18.88 15.88 -16.51
CA TYR A 70 -18.72 17.21 -15.92
C TYR A 70 -17.36 17.40 -15.21
N GLY A 71 -16.53 16.37 -15.12
CA GLY A 71 -15.23 16.40 -14.45
C GLY A 71 -15.30 16.27 -12.94
N LYS A 72 -14.14 16.42 -12.28
CA LYS A 72 -13.97 16.17 -10.83
C LYS A 72 -14.87 17.04 -9.95
N GLU A 73 -15.21 18.24 -10.42
CA GLU A 73 -15.91 19.27 -9.66
C GLU A 73 -17.37 18.89 -9.37
N SER A 74 -17.99 18.10 -10.25
CA SER A 74 -19.39 17.67 -10.15
C SER A 74 -19.55 16.24 -9.63
N ALA A 75 -18.47 15.47 -9.51
CA ALA A 75 -18.49 14.06 -9.14
C ALA A 75 -18.14 13.86 -7.67
N ARG A 76 -18.77 14.63 -6.78
CA ARG A 76 -18.54 14.54 -5.34
C ARG A 76 -19.71 13.82 -4.66
N PRO A 77 -19.46 12.78 -3.85
CA PRO A 77 -20.52 12.15 -3.07
C PRO A 77 -21.19 13.17 -2.13
N SER A 78 -22.51 13.08 -1.99
CA SER A 78 -23.33 14.01 -1.18
C SER A 78 -22.92 14.05 0.30
N GLU A 79 -22.43 12.94 0.84
CA GLU A 79 -21.94 12.83 2.22
C GLU A 79 -20.46 13.20 2.39
N GLY A 80 -19.80 13.62 1.30
CA GLY A 80 -18.36 13.89 1.29
C GLY A 80 -17.53 12.61 1.10
N PHE A 81 -16.22 12.80 0.88
CA PHE A 81 -15.30 11.67 0.75
C PHE A 81 -15.03 11.06 2.11
N VAL A 82 -15.18 9.74 2.19
CA VAL A 82 -14.77 8.98 3.37
C VAL A 82 -13.24 8.93 3.39
N ASP A 83 -12.66 8.93 4.59
CA ASP A 83 -11.22 8.71 4.74
C ASP A 83 -10.81 7.46 3.94
N PRO A 84 -9.81 7.57 3.05
CA PRO A 84 -9.51 6.50 2.12
C PRO A 84 -8.86 5.30 2.80
N ALA A 85 -8.19 5.46 3.95
CA ALA A 85 -7.66 4.34 4.72
C ALA A 85 -8.78 3.58 5.47
N GLU A 86 -9.74 4.30 6.04
CA GLU A 86 -10.95 3.70 6.62
C GLU A 86 -11.83 3.02 5.57
N PHE A 87 -12.07 3.70 4.44
CA PHE A 87 -12.83 3.15 3.32
C PHE A 87 -12.14 1.92 2.74
N PHE A 88 -10.81 1.98 2.59
CA PHE A 88 -10.00 0.85 2.19
C PHE A 88 -10.19 -0.34 3.14
N THR A 89 -10.06 -0.10 4.45
CA THR A 89 -10.23 -1.13 5.48
C THR A 89 -11.66 -1.68 5.53
N SER A 90 -12.67 -0.86 5.29
CA SER A 90 -14.07 -1.30 5.24
C SER A 90 -14.36 -2.23 4.05
N ILE A 91 -13.80 -1.93 2.88
CA ILE A 91 -14.07 -2.67 1.63
C ILE A 91 -13.12 -3.87 1.45
N PHE A 92 -11.89 -3.77 1.96
CA PHE A 92 -10.83 -4.75 1.74
C PHE A 92 -10.20 -5.30 3.01
N GLY A 93 -10.47 -4.76 4.20
CA GLY A 93 -9.88 -5.18 5.49
C GLY A 93 -10.37 -6.53 6.04
N GLY A 94 -10.78 -7.45 5.16
CA GLY A 94 -10.90 -8.86 5.49
C GLY A 94 -9.55 -9.57 5.31
N ASP A 95 -9.33 -10.61 6.10
CA ASP A 95 -8.15 -11.49 6.18
C ASP A 95 -7.48 -11.80 4.82
N ALA A 96 -8.28 -11.96 3.76
CA ALA A 96 -7.84 -12.24 2.39
C ALA A 96 -7.04 -11.11 1.70
N PHE A 97 -7.06 -9.89 2.23
CA PHE A 97 -6.26 -8.79 1.73
C PHE A 97 -4.90 -8.73 2.45
N ILE A 98 -4.84 -9.08 3.74
CA ILE A 98 -3.60 -9.18 4.54
C ILE A 98 -2.67 -10.26 3.97
N ASP A 99 -3.23 -11.39 3.56
CA ASP A 99 -2.49 -12.50 2.95
C ASP A 99 -1.80 -12.11 1.61
N TRP A 100 -2.35 -11.13 0.88
CA TRP A 100 -1.83 -10.69 -0.43
C TRP A 100 -0.95 -9.43 -0.36
N ILE A 101 -1.22 -8.50 0.56
CA ILE A 101 -0.32 -7.36 0.84
C ILE A 101 0.87 -7.75 1.70
N GLY A 102 0.77 -8.89 2.38
CA GLY A 102 1.88 -9.61 2.95
C GLY A 102 2.04 -9.43 4.45
N GLU A 103 1.80 -10.54 5.13
CA GLU A 103 2.68 -11.24 6.07
C GLU A 103 4.20 -11.20 5.72
N ILE A 104 4.62 -10.58 4.60
CA ILE A 104 6.01 -10.40 4.18
C ILE A 104 6.74 -9.33 5.01
N SER A 105 6.07 -8.27 5.50
CA SER A 105 6.72 -7.35 6.45
C SER A 105 6.87 -8.02 7.82
N ILE A 106 5.84 -8.75 8.29
CA ILE A 106 5.91 -9.47 9.57
C ILE A 106 6.94 -10.60 9.52
N MET A 107 6.99 -11.41 8.46
CA MET A 107 8.06 -12.42 8.33
C MET A 107 9.43 -11.81 8.11
N LYS A 108 9.57 -10.67 7.41
CA LYS A 108 10.88 -10.05 7.21
C LYS A 108 11.41 -9.40 8.48
N ASP A 109 10.54 -8.76 9.27
CA ASP A 109 10.89 -8.26 10.61
C ASP A 109 11.09 -9.41 11.62
N LEU A 110 10.30 -10.48 11.56
CA LEU A 110 10.48 -11.66 12.43
C LEU A 110 11.71 -12.49 12.05
N THR A 111 12.02 -12.61 10.76
CA THR A 111 13.24 -13.29 10.25
C THR A 111 14.46 -12.44 10.54
N ALA A 112 14.41 -11.11 10.36
CA ALA A 112 15.50 -10.23 10.76
C ALA A 112 15.72 -10.25 12.28
N ALA A 113 14.65 -10.23 13.09
CA ALA A 113 14.75 -10.36 14.53
C ALA A 113 15.30 -11.73 14.97
N MET A 114 14.93 -12.81 14.28
CA MET A 114 15.45 -14.16 14.54
C MET A 114 16.88 -14.34 14.04
N GLU A 115 17.28 -13.71 12.93
CA GLU A 115 18.64 -13.71 12.39
C GLU A 115 19.59 -12.91 13.27
N ILE A 116 19.14 -11.77 13.82
CA ILE A 116 19.87 -11.00 14.84
C ILE A 116 19.99 -11.82 16.14
N ALA A 117 18.91 -12.50 16.56
CA ALA A 117 18.96 -13.37 17.74
C ALA A 117 19.91 -14.58 17.53
N MET A 118 19.99 -15.11 16.31
CA MET A 118 20.86 -16.25 15.98
C MET A 118 22.32 -15.82 15.73
N GLN A 119 22.57 -14.60 15.25
CA GLN A 119 23.92 -14.03 15.12
C GLN A 119 24.47 -13.54 16.47
N GLY A 120 23.62 -13.12 17.40
CA GLY A 120 24.01 -12.78 18.77
C GLY A 120 24.50 -13.99 19.58
N GLU A 121 24.10 -15.22 19.22
CA GLU A 121 24.58 -16.45 19.88
C GLU A 121 25.85 -17.04 19.25
N LEU A 122 26.39 -16.45 18.18
CA LEU A 122 27.63 -16.91 17.53
C LEU A 122 28.86 -16.02 17.79
N GLU A 123 28.70 -14.85 18.43
CA GLU A 123 29.81 -13.93 18.77
C GLU A 123 30.22 -13.90 20.26
N GLU A 124 29.75 -14.85 21.10
CA GLU A 124 30.32 -15.06 22.46
C GLU A 124 31.14 -16.37 22.57
N GLY A 125 31.57 -16.94 21.44
CA GLY A 125 32.21 -18.25 21.37
C GLY A 125 33.71 -18.30 21.07
N SER A 126 34.42 -17.18 20.91
CA SER A 126 35.84 -17.24 20.53
C SER A 126 36.68 -16.03 20.95
N GLU A 127 37.03 -15.92 22.24
CA GLU A 127 38.27 -15.26 22.65
C GLU A 127 38.98 -16.10 23.72
N GLY A 128 40.10 -16.71 23.34
CA GLY A 128 40.91 -17.50 24.25
C GLY A 128 42.06 -18.25 23.57
N GLU A 129 42.87 -17.58 22.74
CA GLU A 129 44.12 -18.14 22.22
C GLU A 129 45.36 -17.57 22.96
N PHE A 130 45.96 -18.44 23.77
CA PHE A 130 47.35 -18.58 24.26
C PHE A 130 48.15 -17.43 24.93
N PRO A 131 49.00 -17.80 25.90
CA PRO A 131 50.41 -17.52 25.70
C PRO A 131 51.32 -18.77 25.78
N GLU A 132 52.21 -18.88 24.78
CA GLU A 132 53.45 -19.65 24.87
C GLU A 132 54.31 -19.15 26.05
N LEU A 133 54.88 -20.06 26.85
CA LEU A 133 56.33 -20.02 27.10
C LEU A 133 56.86 -21.36 27.61
N ARG A 134 57.74 -21.95 26.81
CA ARG A 134 58.62 -23.07 27.21
C ARG A 134 59.72 -22.54 28.13
N ARG A 135 59.89 -23.21 29.27
CA ARG A 135 61.09 -23.48 30.11
C ARG A 135 62.38 -22.67 29.88
N PRO A 136 63.17 -22.46 30.95
CA PRO A 136 64.22 -23.45 31.25
C PRO A 136 63.95 -24.32 32.47
#